data_AF-A0A7V0VAE6-F1
#
_entry.id   AF-A0A7V0VAE6-F1
#
_cell.length_a   1.000
_cell.length_b   1.000
_cell.length_c   1.000
_cell.angle_alpha   90.00
_cell.angle_beta   90.00
_cell.angle_gamma   90.00
#
_symmetry.space_group_name_H-M   'P 1'
#
loop_
_entity.id
_entity.type
_entity.pdbx_description
1 polymer ?
#
loop_
_entity_poly.entity_id
_entity_poly.type
_entity_poly.pdbx_seq_one_letter_code
_entity_poly.pdbx_strand_id
1 'polypeptide(L)'
;MAQAHGIASWFCCGSAWGPCSQAGTGACGTCQSSKNMSAWPKIGTSCNYDGCGRTFVKLSCGSTINVKNDCNGKNLNVVVADCGPNVPRFCGQKAPDCALYAGRIVDLTPAAFSALAPLSQGLLTCVVTTW
;
A
#
# COMPACT_ATOMS: atom_id res chain seq x y z
N MET A 1 18.29 -4.13 -0.12
CA MET A 1 17.30 -3.20 -0.70
C MET A 1 16.65 -3.85 -1.90
N ALA A 2 15.31 -3.89 -1.93
CA ALA A 2 14.55 -4.42 -3.06
C ALA A 2 13.52 -3.38 -3.51
N GLN A 3 13.21 -3.39 -4.80
CA GLN A 3 12.22 -2.50 -5.40
C GLN A 3 11.10 -3.29 -6.06
N ALA A 4 9.88 -2.80 -5.90
CA ALA A 4 8.69 -3.33 -6.57
C ALA A 4 7.97 -2.20 -7.30
N HIS A 5 7.65 -2.44 -8.58
CA HIS A 5 6.89 -1.52 -9.43
C HIS A 5 5.46 -2.02 -9.55
N GLY A 6 4.49 -1.11 -9.43
CA GLY A 6 3.08 -1.47 -9.52
C GLY A 6 2.16 -0.34 -9.11
N ILE A 7 1.00 -0.70 -8.60
CA ILE A 7 -0.04 0.25 -8.19
C ILE A 7 -0.12 0.30 -6.66
N ALA A 8 -0.21 1.52 -6.12
CA ALA A 8 -0.68 1.76 -4.77
C ALA A 8 -2.19 2.05 -4.81
N SER A 9 -2.94 1.49 -3.87
CA SER A 9 -4.33 1.90 -3.59
C SER A 9 -4.43 2.47 -2.18
N TRP A 10 -5.66 2.73 -1.70
CA TRP A 10 -5.87 3.11 -0.31
C TRP A 10 -7.03 2.36 0.34
N PHE A 11 -6.99 2.27 1.68
CA PHE A 11 -7.97 1.55 2.49
C PHE A 11 -8.23 2.24 3.83
N CYS A 12 -9.38 1.97 4.44
CA CYS A 12 -9.73 2.48 5.77
C CYS A 12 -9.31 1.49 6.86
N CYS A 13 -8.75 2.00 7.95
CA CYS A 13 -8.45 1.23 9.16
C CYS A 13 -8.48 2.11 10.43
N GLY A 14 -8.73 1.49 11.58
CA GLY A 14 -8.77 2.16 12.87
C GLY A 14 -9.95 3.14 13.02
N SER A 15 -9.75 4.20 13.80
CA SER A 15 -10.76 5.22 14.04
C SER A 15 -11.15 5.99 12.77
N ALA A 16 -12.35 6.57 12.78
CA ALA A 16 -12.85 7.39 11.68
C ALA A 16 -11.90 8.56 11.38
N TRP A 17 -11.61 8.79 10.09
CA TRP A 17 -10.75 9.86 9.61
C TRP A 17 -11.00 10.16 8.14
N GLY A 18 -11.16 11.44 7.80
CA GLY A 18 -11.46 11.84 6.42
C GLY A 18 -12.71 11.12 5.89
N PRO A 19 -12.65 10.41 4.75
CA PRO A 19 -13.80 9.67 4.21
C PRO A 19 -14.05 8.31 4.91
N CYS A 20 -13.17 7.89 5.84
CA CYS A 20 -13.28 6.60 6.50
C CYS A 20 -14.17 6.65 7.74
N SER A 21 -15.08 5.69 7.84
CA SER A 21 -15.73 5.32 9.11
C SER A 21 -14.79 4.46 9.97
N GLN A 22 -15.24 4.11 11.19
CA GLN A 22 -14.52 3.19 12.05
C GLN A 22 -14.38 1.81 11.39
N ALA A 23 -13.17 1.27 11.41
CA ALA A 23 -12.81 -0.03 10.85
C ALA A 23 -11.85 -0.79 11.77
N GLY A 24 -11.47 -2.01 11.38
CA GLY A 24 -10.47 -2.80 12.10
C GLY A 24 -9.09 -2.14 12.11
N THR A 25 -8.24 -2.50 13.08
CA THR A 25 -6.87 -1.96 13.21
C THR A 25 -5.83 -2.75 12.42
N GLY A 26 -6.27 -3.49 11.41
CA GLY A 26 -5.43 -4.33 10.55
C GLY A 26 -4.83 -5.55 11.26
N ALA A 27 -4.15 -6.38 10.48
CA ALA A 27 -3.50 -7.60 10.94
C ALA A 27 -2.42 -7.35 12.02
N CYS A 28 -1.82 -6.16 12.05
CA CYS A 28 -0.84 -5.78 13.07
C CYS A 28 -1.48 -5.10 14.30
N GLY A 29 -2.81 -4.92 14.33
CA GLY A 29 -3.54 -4.32 15.46
C GLY A 29 -3.29 -2.83 15.69
N THR A 30 -2.55 -2.16 14.81
CA THR A 30 -2.02 -0.79 15.00
C THR A 30 -2.40 0.19 13.89
N CYS A 31 -3.09 -0.27 12.85
CA CYS A 31 -3.42 0.53 11.68
C CYS A 31 -4.37 1.69 12.02
N GLN A 32 -4.03 2.89 11.55
CA GLN A 32 -4.81 4.11 11.74
C GLN A 32 -4.87 4.93 10.45
N SER A 33 -6.07 5.19 9.94
CA SER A 33 -6.31 5.95 8.71
C SER A 33 -5.66 7.35 8.70
N SER A 34 -5.50 7.95 9.88
CA SER A 34 -4.92 9.28 10.08
C SER A 34 -3.38 9.33 10.06
N LYS A 35 -2.70 8.18 10.00
CA LYS A 35 -1.23 8.08 10.06
C LYS A 35 -0.66 7.54 8.75
N ASN A 36 0.62 7.77 8.53
CA ASN A 36 1.33 7.28 7.34
C ASN A 36 1.65 5.79 7.48
N MET A 37 0.70 4.94 7.09
CA MET A 37 0.80 3.49 7.23
C MET A 37 0.39 2.79 5.93
N SER A 38 0.67 1.49 5.85
CA SER A 38 0.35 0.68 4.70
C SER A 38 -0.03 -0.75 5.07
N ALA A 39 -0.75 -1.41 4.17
CA ALA A 39 -0.79 -2.84 4.07
C ALA A 39 0.35 -3.32 3.16
N TRP A 40 1.03 -4.41 3.55
CA TRP A 40 2.04 -5.07 2.72
C TRP A 40 1.65 -6.52 2.43
N PRO A 41 1.84 -7.05 1.19
CA PRO A 41 1.29 -8.35 0.80
C PRO A 41 2.01 -9.54 1.43
N LYS A 42 3.15 -9.34 2.10
CA LYS A 42 3.91 -10.43 2.71
C LYS A 42 4.45 -10.06 4.08
N ILE A 43 3.70 -10.44 5.12
CA ILE A 43 4.01 -10.15 6.52
C ILE A 43 3.99 -11.42 7.36
N GLY A 44 5.06 -11.66 8.11
CA GLY A 44 5.10 -12.81 9.02
C GLY A 44 4.84 -14.14 8.30
N THR A 45 4.07 -15.03 8.92
CA THR A 45 3.71 -16.35 8.36
C THR A 45 2.27 -16.44 7.87
N SER A 46 1.37 -15.61 8.39
CA SER A 46 -0.07 -15.63 8.06
C SER A 46 -0.44 -14.79 6.84
N CYS A 47 0.41 -13.83 6.45
CA CYS A 47 0.18 -12.97 5.29
C CYS A 47 1.20 -13.29 4.19
N ASN A 48 0.74 -13.96 3.13
CA ASN A 48 1.52 -14.16 1.93
C ASN A 48 0.60 -14.10 0.69
N TYR A 49 0.65 -12.96 0.02
CA TYR A 49 -0.03 -12.69 -1.24
C TYR A 49 0.96 -12.49 -2.38
N ASP A 50 2.07 -13.24 -2.39
CA ASP A 50 2.85 -13.41 -3.62
C ASP A 50 1.92 -13.89 -4.76
N GLY A 51 2.16 -13.42 -5.98
CA GLY A 51 1.25 -13.67 -7.10
C GLY A 51 1.59 -12.85 -8.34
N CYS A 52 0.91 -13.14 -9.45
CA CYS A 52 1.11 -12.43 -10.72
C CYS A 52 2.56 -12.47 -11.23
N GLY A 53 3.29 -13.55 -10.94
CA GLY A 53 4.73 -13.68 -11.26
C GLY A 53 5.65 -12.81 -10.39
N ARG A 54 5.13 -12.21 -9.30
CA ARG A 54 5.88 -11.38 -8.36
C ARG A 54 6.04 -12.08 -7.02
N THR A 55 7.22 -11.90 -6.43
CA THR A 55 7.49 -12.25 -5.03
C THR A 55 7.84 -10.97 -4.29
N PHE A 56 7.36 -10.85 -3.06
CA PHE A 56 7.62 -9.70 -2.21
C PHE A 56 8.62 -10.06 -1.11
N VAL A 57 9.33 -9.04 -0.64
CA VAL A 57 10.15 -9.15 0.56
C VAL A 57 9.21 -9.41 1.74
N LYS A 58 9.51 -10.42 2.54
CA LYS A 58 8.77 -10.68 3.77
C LYS A 58 9.14 -9.63 4.82
N LEU A 59 8.16 -8.88 5.29
CA LEU A 59 8.33 -7.85 6.31
C LEU A 59 7.68 -8.26 7.63
N SER A 60 7.94 -7.47 8.67
CA SER A 60 7.29 -7.57 9.98
C SER A 60 6.34 -6.40 10.19
N CYS A 61 5.36 -6.55 11.07
CA CYS A 61 4.58 -5.42 11.56
C CYS A 61 5.51 -4.36 12.15
N GLY A 62 5.30 -3.09 11.78
CA GLY A 62 6.16 -1.97 12.18
C GLY A 62 7.36 -1.71 11.27
N SER A 63 7.66 -2.58 10.30
CA SER A 63 8.65 -2.29 9.26
C SER A 63 8.27 -1.01 8.51
N THR A 64 9.26 -0.22 8.10
CA THR A 64 9.04 0.96 7.27
C THR A 64 9.40 0.64 5.82
N ILE A 65 8.64 1.19 4.88
CA ILE A 65 8.91 1.13 3.44
C ILE A 65 8.79 2.53 2.85
N ASN A 66 9.48 2.79 1.73
CA ASN A 66 9.32 4.03 0.98
C ASN A 66 8.41 3.79 -0.21
N VAL A 67 7.43 4.67 -0.42
CA VAL A 67 6.51 4.63 -1.55
C VAL A 67 6.69 5.92 -2.33
N LYS A 68 7.09 5.81 -3.60
CA LYS A 68 7.24 6.93 -4.52
C LYS A 68 6.16 6.86 -5.59
N ASN A 69 5.41 7.94 -5.78
CA ASN A 69 4.52 8.13 -6.92
C ASN A 69 5.36 8.41 -8.17
N ASP A 70 5.23 7.56 -9.18
CA ASP A 70 6.07 7.62 -10.38
C ASP A 70 5.69 8.81 -11.29
N CYS A 71 4.43 9.28 -11.21
CA CYS A 71 3.93 10.36 -12.06
C CYS A 71 4.35 11.77 -11.64
N ASN A 72 4.61 11.99 -10.36
CA ASN A 72 4.94 13.34 -9.85
C ASN A 72 6.22 13.36 -8.98
N GLY A 73 6.85 12.21 -8.75
CA GLY A 73 8.09 12.10 -7.98
C GLY A 73 7.94 12.25 -6.47
N LYS A 74 6.75 12.54 -5.94
CA LYS A 74 6.50 12.60 -4.49
C LYS A 74 6.75 11.23 -3.88
N ASN A 75 7.33 11.22 -2.68
CA ASN A 75 7.57 9.99 -1.95
C ASN A 75 7.33 10.19 -0.45
N LEU A 76 7.08 9.07 0.23
CA LEU A 76 6.79 9.06 1.66
C LEU A 76 7.25 7.72 2.26
N ASN A 77 7.78 7.78 3.48
CA ASN A 77 7.99 6.60 4.31
C ASN A 77 6.71 6.26 5.07
N VAL A 78 6.28 5.00 4.97
CA VAL A 78 5.07 4.48 5.62
C VAL A 78 5.40 3.26 6.46
N VAL A 79 4.64 3.09 7.54
CA VAL A 79 4.78 1.94 8.45
C VAL A 79 3.83 0.82 8.03
N VAL A 80 4.35 -0.40 7.90
CA VAL A 80 3.57 -1.59 7.62
C VAL A 80 2.73 -1.96 8.84
N ALA A 81 1.41 -1.84 8.72
CA ALA A 81 0.44 -2.03 9.81
C ALA A 81 -0.70 -3.00 9.46
N ASP A 82 -0.77 -3.51 8.22
CA ASP A 82 -1.80 -4.46 7.81
C ASP A 82 -1.30 -5.43 6.73
N CYS A 83 -2.02 -6.53 6.52
CA CYS A 83 -1.78 -7.50 5.46
C CYS A 83 -2.59 -7.17 4.20
N GLY A 84 -1.91 -7.00 3.08
CA GLY A 84 -2.56 -6.70 1.80
C GLY A 84 -1.68 -5.86 0.88
N PRO A 85 -2.06 -5.64 -0.38
CA PRO A 85 -3.24 -6.18 -1.05
C PRO A 85 -3.14 -7.69 -1.29
N ASN A 86 -4.28 -8.34 -1.56
CA ASN A 86 -4.29 -9.69 -2.13
C ASN A 86 -3.89 -9.62 -3.62
N VAL A 87 -2.58 -9.51 -3.88
CA VAL A 87 -2.00 -9.27 -5.21
C VAL A 87 -2.56 -10.20 -6.28
N PRO A 88 -2.74 -11.52 -6.07
CA PRO A 88 -3.37 -12.41 -7.05
C PRO A 88 -4.74 -11.93 -7.57
N ARG A 89 -5.54 -11.23 -6.77
CA ARG A 89 -6.85 -10.71 -7.18
C ARG A 89 -6.77 -9.47 -8.08
N PHE A 90 -5.61 -8.81 -8.12
CA PHE A 90 -5.45 -7.51 -8.76
C PHE A 90 -4.43 -7.51 -9.91
N CYS A 91 -3.95 -8.66 -10.38
CA CYS A 91 -2.89 -8.76 -11.40
C CYS A 91 -3.12 -7.87 -12.63
N GLY A 92 -4.36 -7.85 -13.16
CA GLY A 92 -4.72 -7.09 -14.36
C GLY A 92 -5.22 -5.66 -14.09
N GLN A 93 -5.30 -5.24 -12.82
CA GLN A 93 -5.76 -3.90 -12.50
C GLN A 93 -4.76 -2.87 -12.97
N LYS A 94 -5.25 -1.82 -13.62
CA LYS A 94 -4.46 -0.69 -14.10
C LYS A 94 -4.84 0.57 -13.35
N ALA A 95 -3.86 1.43 -13.09
CA ALA A 95 -4.11 2.80 -12.67
C ALA A 95 -4.36 3.65 -13.93
N PRO A 96 -5.42 4.50 -13.96
CA PRO A 96 -5.67 5.39 -15.10
C PRO A 96 -4.78 6.64 -15.00
N ASP A 97 -3.46 6.44 -14.99
CA ASP A 97 -2.47 7.51 -14.81
C ASP A 97 -1.31 7.42 -15.82
N CYS A 98 -0.24 8.18 -15.57
CA CYS A 98 0.82 8.45 -16.54
C CYS A 98 1.67 7.23 -16.94
N ALA A 99 1.78 6.22 -16.07
CA ALA A 99 2.78 5.16 -16.20
C ALA A 99 2.16 3.77 -16.43
N LEU A 100 0.82 3.66 -16.31
CA LEU A 100 0.03 2.50 -16.71
C LEU A 100 0.54 1.15 -16.18
N TYR A 101 1.19 1.12 -15.02
CA TYR A 101 1.57 -0.13 -14.38
C TYR A 101 0.33 -0.96 -14.06
N ALA A 102 0.53 -2.27 -13.97
CA ALA A 102 -0.50 -3.23 -13.60
C ALA A 102 -0.16 -3.92 -12.27
N GLY A 103 -1.20 -4.34 -11.56
CA GLY A 103 -1.07 -5.07 -10.30
C GLY A 103 -0.87 -4.17 -9.09
N ARG A 104 -1.81 -4.23 -8.14
CA ARG A 104 -1.64 -3.59 -6.83
C ARG A 104 -0.53 -4.28 -6.05
N ILE A 105 0.36 -3.49 -5.46
CA ILE A 105 1.52 -3.97 -4.69
C ILE A 105 1.55 -3.44 -3.26
N VAL A 106 0.79 -2.39 -2.95
CA VAL A 106 0.70 -1.78 -1.63
C VAL A 106 -0.65 -1.09 -1.49
N ASP A 107 -1.26 -1.16 -0.30
CA ASP A 107 -2.42 -0.34 0.03
C ASP A 107 -2.00 0.66 1.11
N LEU A 108 -2.33 1.93 0.92
CA LEU A 108 -1.94 3.01 1.82
C LEU A 108 -3.13 3.41 2.70
N THR A 109 -2.85 3.91 3.89
CA THR A 109 -3.88 4.66 4.61
C THR A 109 -4.24 5.94 3.86
N PRO A 110 -5.42 6.52 4.11
CA PRO A 110 -5.85 7.73 3.43
C PRO A 110 -4.91 8.91 3.68
N ALA A 111 -4.32 9.03 4.88
CA ALA A 111 -3.29 10.04 5.15
C ALA A 111 -2.03 9.84 4.28
N ALA A 112 -1.52 8.60 4.17
CA ALA A 112 -0.38 8.29 3.33
C ALA A 112 -0.66 8.52 1.84
N PHE A 113 -1.81 8.06 1.34
CA PHE A 113 -2.18 8.24 -0.06
C PHE A 113 -2.32 9.72 -0.40
N SER A 114 -2.98 10.50 0.47
CA SER A 114 -3.20 11.95 0.29
C SER A 114 -1.91 12.75 0.18
N ALA A 115 -0.81 12.26 0.78
CA ALA A 115 0.51 12.89 0.63
C ALA A 115 1.09 12.69 -0.80
N LEU A 116 0.67 11.65 -1.52
CA LEU A 116 1.18 11.28 -2.84
C LEU A 116 0.23 11.69 -3.98
N ALA A 117 -1.09 11.60 -3.77
CA ALA A 117 -2.14 11.92 -4.75
C ALA A 117 -3.51 12.16 -4.05
N PRO A 118 -4.49 12.81 -4.71
CA PRO A 118 -5.84 12.95 -4.16
C PRO A 118 -6.55 11.60 -3.98
N LEU A 119 -7.30 11.40 -2.89
CA LEU A 119 -8.03 10.15 -2.63
C LEU A 119 -9.01 9.75 -3.74
N SER A 120 -9.60 10.75 -4.43
CA SER A 120 -10.50 10.54 -5.56
C SER A 120 -9.84 9.83 -6.75
N GLN A 121 -8.51 9.82 -6.83
CA GLN A 121 -7.78 9.05 -7.84
C GLN A 121 -7.90 7.54 -7.60
N GLY A 122 -8.02 7.12 -6.34
CA GLY A 122 -8.20 5.72 -5.92
C GLY A 122 -6.98 4.81 -6.10
N LEU A 123 -6.23 5.00 -7.18
CA LEU A 123 -5.07 4.23 -7.58
C LEU A 123 -3.97 5.18 -8.08
N LEU A 124 -2.72 4.85 -7.80
CA LEU A 124 -1.58 5.53 -8.39
C LEU A 124 -0.47 4.55 -8.73
N THR A 125 0.27 4.83 -9.79
CA THR A 125 1.48 4.11 -10.17
C THR A 125 2.62 4.50 -9.25
N CYS A 126 3.32 3.50 -8.69
CA CYS A 126 4.39 3.71 -7.72
C CYS A 126 5.56 2.74 -7.85
N VAL A 127 6.65 3.14 -7.20
CA VAL A 127 7.77 2.29 -6.84
C VAL A 127 7.83 2.18 -5.33
N VAL A 128 7.89 0.96 -4.81
CA VAL A 128 8.10 0.68 -3.38
C VAL A 128 9.52 0.20 -3.17
N THR A 129 10.24 0.83 -2.24
CA THR A 129 11.57 0.40 -1.81
C THR A 129 11.49 -0.18 -0.40
N THR A 130 12.04 -1.38 -0.22
CA THR A 130 12.17 -2.06 1.08
C THR A 130 13.65 -2.23 1.43
N TRP A 131 13.95 -2.27 2.74
CA TRP A 131 15.30 -2.41 3.29
C TRP A 131 15.41 -3.62 4.21
#